data_AF-A0A936H126-F1
#
_entry.id   AF-A0A936H126-F1
#
_cell.length_a   1.000
_cell.length_b   1.000
_cell.length_c   1.000
_cell.angle_alpha   90.00
_cell.angle_beta   90.00
_cell.angle_gamma   90.00
#
_symmetry.space_group_name_H-M   'P 1'
#
loop_
_entity.id
_entity.type
_entity.pdbx_description
1 polymer ?
#
loop_
_entity_poly.entity_id
_entity_poly.type
_entity_poly.pdbx_seq_one_letter_code
_entity_poly.pdbx_strand_id
1 'polypeptide(L)'
;MRSCILYIIISFVIPNYTYLKANDHKGKNLTFLTEAISPKIKIESTFFDRVHPHCNKDIDKGFNLSETLTKHTDVIVSNYPTHTKMLSPSVNLSISQVSAPETGLPLIVVTATNDVPVIGDQYVFLDVSGMGITFGDYSVSGYQINIADGSSAGSILFYVQDDLLVEGNEVATLSLYDPSVGLALGPVIEQNLTINDNEICGGPSGILINTQAQANAFRSTYPGCLVVEGDLTINDDDGMGTDLVSIDSLYGLTGVNGALGIFFNPVLTKLDSLNNITQVGGDISIFDNNIITNLAGLSGLTSHTGTFSVYNNTALNSLNGIYNLTTFNNLNIYNNPALINLNGLANADIINGSLYISGNDNLIDISGLSSISSVGSSLTISSNPALTTIQELTQLISVNESLFITDNASLENVNGFLFLESISLDLYIDNNGALTEYCGLNPIMDSEVNMGGTAIGGTITITNNAVDPSPSDIVMNGACGSLQNERTGQRYTSLQDAINDADPMGGDTIIFLDNIEESFVAYNSVYVNSNGFTLTIPDEIPDVSFGRMEIYHDVVFIWLGGNIIVNPAGYIENAGTLHNNGTIIYQGGTGTFDNGAIYKGTGSFQGTIPNYGSVKPGN
;
A
#
# COMPACT_ATOMS: atom_id res chain seq x y z
N MET A 1 25.81 -78.86 -10.17
CA MET A 1 25.42 -79.05 -8.75
C MET A 1 26.17 -77.97 -7.98
N ARG A 2 25.55 -76.81 -7.67
CA ARG A 2 24.87 -76.53 -6.38
C ARG A 2 25.77 -76.90 -5.19
N SER A 3 26.46 -75.91 -4.60
CA SER A 3 26.07 -75.21 -3.33
C SER A 3 26.60 -75.97 -2.10
N CYS A 4 27.16 -75.36 -1.06
CA CYS A 4 26.95 -74.01 -0.53
C CYS A 4 28.27 -73.28 -0.17
N ILE A 5 28.29 -71.95 -0.33
CA ILE A 5 29.20 -71.05 0.39
C ILE A 5 28.50 -70.66 1.70
N LEU A 6 29.19 -70.76 2.84
CA LEU A 6 28.68 -70.28 4.12
C LEU A 6 29.54 -69.10 4.61
N TYR A 7 29.20 -67.89 4.17
CA TYR A 7 29.70 -66.66 4.77
C TYR A 7 28.87 -66.35 6.01
N ILE A 8 29.44 -66.54 7.19
CA ILE A 8 28.87 -66.03 8.44
C ILE A 8 29.56 -64.70 8.74
N ILE A 9 28.87 -63.59 8.44
CA ILE A 9 29.26 -62.28 8.94
C ILE A 9 28.74 -62.19 10.38
N ILE A 10 29.65 -62.35 11.34
CA ILE A 10 29.50 -61.79 12.68
C ILE A 10 30.69 -60.85 12.86
N SER A 11 30.42 -59.56 12.85
CA SER A 11 31.38 -58.54 13.28
C SER A 11 30.61 -57.50 14.08
N PHE A 12 30.66 -57.68 15.40
CA PHE A 12 30.26 -56.65 16.34
C PHE A 12 31.19 -55.44 16.20
N VAL A 13 30.62 -54.26 16.38
CA VAL A 13 31.33 -52.99 16.33
C VAL A 13 32.31 -52.87 17.50
N ILE A 14 33.60 -52.85 17.19
CA ILE A 14 34.63 -52.20 18.02
C ILE A 14 35.51 -51.39 17.05
N PRO A 15 35.32 -50.07 16.94
CA PRO A 15 36.24 -49.23 16.19
C PRO A 15 37.51 -49.05 17.04
N ASN A 16 38.67 -49.40 16.47
CA ASN A 16 40.03 -48.91 16.79
C ASN A 16 41.15 -49.92 16.44
N TYR A 17 41.14 -50.52 15.23
CA TYR A 17 42.36 -51.12 14.66
C TYR A 17 42.38 -51.02 13.13
N THR A 18 43.43 -50.39 12.60
CA THR A 18 43.74 -50.39 11.16
C THR A 18 44.72 -51.54 10.88
N TYR A 19 44.37 -52.42 9.94
CA TYR A 19 45.18 -53.61 9.64
C TYR A 19 46.38 -53.27 8.75
N LEU A 20 47.59 -53.68 9.16
CA LEU A 20 48.76 -53.70 8.29
C LEU A 20 48.74 -54.95 7.39
N LYS A 21 48.88 -54.70 6.09
CA LYS A 21 48.89 -55.68 5.01
C LYS A 21 50.22 -56.44 4.98
N ALA A 22 50.20 -57.77 4.98
CA ALA A 22 51.39 -58.61 4.83
C ALA A 22 51.30 -59.48 3.59
N ASN A 23 52.40 -59.60 2.84
CA ASN A 23 52.53 -60.47 1.68
C ASN A 23 53.78 -61.35 1.79
N ASP A 24 53.61 -62.62 1.43
CA ASP A 24 54.59 -63.62 0.97
C ASP A 24 55.70 -64.14 1.93
N HIS A 25 55.85 -65.46 1.87
CA HIS A 25 56.90 -66.29 2.43
C HIS A 25 58.32 -65.88 1.95
N LYS A 26 59.14 -65.33 2.86
CA LYS A 26 60.44 -65.92 3.27
C LYS A 26 61.16 -65.11 4.37
N GLY A 27 60.65 -65.29 5.59
CA GLY A 27 61.32 -65.17 6.90
C GLY A 27 62.55 -64.28 7.11
N LYS A 28 62.40 -63.31 8.03
CA LYS A 28 63.21 -63.27 9.26
C LYS A 28 62.54 -62.44 10.38
N ASN A 29 62.66 -62.98 11.60
CA ASN A 29 62.49 -62.37 12.94
C ASN A 29 61.24 -61.52 13.22
N LEU A 30 60.28 -62.12 13.93
CA LEU A 30 59.32 -61.43 14.80
C LEU A 30 59.54 -61.89 16.25
N THR A 31 59.64 -60.92 17.15
CA THR A 31 59.71 -61.15 18.61
C THR A 31 58.31 -61.48 19.11
N PHE A 32 58.16 -62.55 19.92
CA PHE A 32 56.86 -63.01 20.38
C PHE A 32 56.31 -62.20 21.56
N LEU A 33 55.01 -61.89 21.51
CA LEU A 33 54.16 -61.61 22.67
C LEU A 33 52.80 -62.34 22.52
N THR A 34 52.82 -63.64 22.84
CA THR A 34 51.69 -64.39 23.43
C THR A 34 51.46 -63.89 24.87
N GLU A 35 50.31 -63.90 25.53
CA GLU A 35 48.90 -64.30 25.32
C GLU A 35 48.10 -63.49 26.40
N ALA A 36 46.78 -63.52 26.64
CA ALA A 36 45.77 -64.58 26.55
C ALA A 36 44.34 -64.02 26.54
N ILE A 37 43.36 -64.87 26.24
CA ILE A 37 41.93 -64.55 26.14
C ILE A 37 41.14 -65.10 27.34
N SER A 38 40.11 -64.38 27.80
CA SER A 38 38.86 -65.01 28.27
C SER A 38 37.74 -63.97 28.30
N PRO A 39 36.62 -64.23 27.59
CA PRO A 39 35.49 -64.77 28.34
C PRO A 39 34.81 -65.98 27.67
N LYS A 40 33.99 -66.67 28.47
CA LYS A 40 33.23 -67.87 28.09
C LYS A 40 32.27 -67.59 26.92
N ILE A 41 32.49 -68.26 25.79
CA ILE A 41 31.54 -68.25 24.66
C ILE A 41 30.30 -69.06 25.06
N LYS A 42 29.14 -68.40 25.05
CA LYS A 42 27.83 -69.04 25.26
C LYS A 42 27.17 -69.17 23.88
N ILE A 43 27.12 -70.39 23.34
CA ILE A 43 26.53 -70.65 22.02
C ILE A 43 25.01 -70.69 22.17
N GLU A 44 24.30 -69.79 21.50
CA GLU A 44 22.83 -69.81 21.47
C GLU A 44 22.28 -70.86 20.49
N SER A 45 21.24 -71.57 20.92
CA SER A 45 20.76 -72.81 20.31
C SER A 45 19.81 -72.64 19.12
N THR A 46 19.87 -71.52 18.40
CA THR A 46 18.94 -71.19 17.30
C THR A 46 19.64 -70.99 15.94
N PHE A 47 20.96 -71.22 15.87
CA PHE A 47 21.71 -71.11 14.62
C PHE A 47 21.49 -72.27 13.62
N PHE A 48 20.84 -73.37 14.05
CA PHE A 48 20.66 -74.57 13.21
C PHE A 48 19.48 -74.53 12.23
N ASP A 49 18.53 -73.59 12.38
CA ASP A 49 17.29 -73.56 11.58
C ASP A 49 17.37 -72.74 10.27
N ARG A 50 18.58 -72.32 9.84
CA ARG A 50 18.79 -71.54 8.59
C ARG A 50 19.81 -72.14 7.63
N VAL A 51 20.05 -73.45 7.69
CA VAL A 51 20.90 -74.17 6.72
C VAL A 51 20.05 -75.03 5.78
N HIS A 52 20.21 -74.83 4.47
CA HIS A 52 19.49 -75.58 3.43
C HIS A 52 19.80 -77.09 3.52
N PRO A 53 18.82 -78.01 3.44
CA PRO A 53 18.96 -79.42 3.83
C PRO A 53 19.80 -80.35 2.91
N HIS A 54 20.83 -79.84 2.24
CA HIS A 54 21.67 -80.61 1.30
C HIS A 54 23.17 -80.73 1.68
N CYS A 55 23.59 -80.25 2.85
CA CYS A 55 25.00 -80.34 3.29
C CYS A 55 25.23 -81.21 4.53
N ASN A 56 24.32 -82.13 4.87
CA ASN A 56 24.43 -82.94 6.09
C ASN A 56 24.88 -84.39 5.81
N LYS A 57 26.18 -84.66 5.91
CA LYS A 57 26.76 -85.98 6.22
C LYS A 57 28.05 -85.81 7.04
N ASP A 58 28.29 -86.78 7.91
CA ASP A 58 29.50 -87.00 8.71
C ASP A 58 29.74 -86.07 9.92
N ILE A 59 28.66 -85.73 10.65
CA ILE A 59 28.76 -85.50 12.09
C ILE A 59 28.69 -86.86 12.79
N ASP A 60 29.85 -87.42 13.20
CA ASP A 60 29.89 -88.32 14.35
C ASP A 60 31.29 -88.51 14.96
N LYS A 61 31.37 -88.25 16.28
CA LYS A 61 32.48 -88.44 17.26
C LYS A 61 33.05 -87.14 17.84
N GLY A 62 32.50 -86.76 18.99
CA GLY A 62 32.96 -85.61 19.76
C GLY A 62 34.36 -85.80 20.36
N PHE A 63 35.12 -84.72 20.37
CA PHE A 63 36.29 -84.53 21.23
C PHE A 63 36.11 -83.21 21.98
N ASN A 64 36.15 -83.28 23.32
CA ASN A 64 35.90 -82.14 24.19
C ASN A 64 37.22 -81.46 24.56
N LEU A 65 37.38 -80.19 24.20
CA LEU A 65 38.63 -79.42 24.32
C LEU A 65 38.89 -78.85 25.74
N SER A 66 38.18 -79.34 26.77
CA SER A 66 38.20 -78.76 28.12
C SER A 66 39.30 -79.28 29.07
N GLU A 67 40.22 -80.14 28.62
CA GLU A 67 41.21 -80.81 29.50
C GLU A 67 42.68 -80.39 29.32
N THR A 68 43.00 -79.48 28.39
CA THR A 68 44.41 -79.19 28.01
C THR A 68 45.02 -77.92 28.65
N LEU A 69 44.38 -77.32 29.65
CA LEU A 69 44.80 -76.01 30.22
C LEU A 69 44.91 -75.96 31.76
N THR A 70 45.13 -77.11 32.42
CA THR A 70 45.34 -77.19 33.87
C THR A 70 46.61 -77.96 34.25
N LYS A 71 47.77 -77.38 33.92
CA LYS A 71 49.06 -77.66 34.59
C LYS A 71 50.10 -76.60 34.24
N HIS A 72 50.25 -75.60 35.11
CA HIS A 72 51.54 -75.08 35.61
C HIS A 72 51.28 -73.91 36.56
N THR A 73 51.21 -74.20 37.86
CA THR A 73 51.52 -73.23 38.90
C THR A 73 53.04 -73.13 39.01
N ASP A 74 53.61 -71.94 38.79
CA ASP A 74 54.48 -71.25 39.76
C ASP A 74 55.21 -70.06 39.11
N VAL A 75 55.65 -69.14 39.98
CA VAL A 75 56.37 -67.87 39.76
C VAL A 75 55.47 -66.64 39.70
N ILE A 76 55.19 -66.09 40.88
CA ILE A 76 54.78 -64.70 41.06
C ILE A 76 56.02 -63.83 40.91
N VAL A 77 56.08 -63.02 39.84
CA VAL A 77 56.96 -61.83 39.77
C VAL A 77 56.07 -60.61 39.58
N SER A 78 56.14 -59.70 40.54
CA SER A 78 55.37 -58.46 40.58
C SER A 78 55.93 -57.42 39.61
N ASN A 79 55.13 -57.03 38.62
CA ASN A 79 54.93 -55.65 38.12
C ASN A 79 54.49 -55.69 36.65
N TYR A 80 53.18 -55.63 36.42
CA TYR A 80 52.63 -55.10 35.17
C TYR A 80 51.89 -53.79 35.49
N PRO A 81 52.17 -52.69 34.79
CA PRO A 81 51.36 -51.49 34.92
C PRO A 81 49.94 -51.81 34.42
N THR A 82 48.94 -51.28 35.12
CA THR A 82 47.56 -51.29 34.64
C THR A 82 47.50 -50.66 33.26
N HIS A 83 47.11 -51.43 32.23
CA HIS A 83 46.69 -50.83 30.96
C HIS A 83 45.39 -50.08 31.20
N THR A 84 45.51 -48.80 31.55
CA THR A 84 44.41 -47.85 31.47
C THR A 84 43.91 -47.84 30.04
N LYS A 85 42.62 -48.06 29.86
CA LYS A 85 41.93 -47.79 28.60
C LYS A 85 42.17 -46.31 28.29
N MET A 86 43.01 -46.00 27.29
CA MET A 86 43.11 -44.63 26.79
C MET A 86 41.74 -44.25 26.27
N LEU A 87 41.09 -43.32 26.96
CA LEU A 87 39.94 -42.62 26.45
C LEU A 87 40.48 -41.60 25.44
N SER A 88 39.90 -41.57 24.25
CA SER A 88 40.11 -40.47 23.31
C SER A 88 39.72 -39.15 23.98
N PRO A 89 40.49 -38.07 23.82
CA PRO A 89 40.09 -36.75 24.32
C PRO A 89 38.73 -36.35 23.77
N SER A 90 37.96 -35.67 24.61
CA SER A 90 36.57 -35.29 24.37
C SER A 90 36.49 -33.82 23.97
N VAL A 91 36.21 -33.53 22.69
CA VAL A 91 36.17 -32.17 22.14
C VAL A 91 34.80 -31.53 22.31
N ASN A 92 34.78 -30.29 22.82
CA ASN A 92 33.58 -29.49 23.03
C ASN A 92 33.70 -28.13 22.33
N LEU A 93 32.56 -27.61 21.85
CA LEU A 93 32.46 -26.33 21.17
C LEU A 93 32.19 -25.19 22.15
N SER A 94 32.91 -24.09 21.93
CA SER A 94 32.68 -22.81 22.60
C SER A 94 32.88 -21.67 21.60
N ILE A 95 32.16 -20.57 21.80
CA ILE A 95 32.29 -19.33 21.02
C ILE A 95 32.57 -18.15 21.97
N SER A 96 33.35 -17.18 21.51
CA SER A 96 33.75 -16.03 22.34
C SER A 96 32.59 -15.11 22.73
N GLN A 97 31.52 -15.11 21.94
CA GLN A 97 30.27 -14.39 22.18
C GLN A 97 29.12 -15.13 21.50
N VAL A 98 27.91 -15.04 22.07
CA VAL A 98 26.68 -15.73 21.61
C VAL A 98 25.72 -14.81 20.85
N SER A 99 26.07 -13.54 20.70
CA SER A 99 25.36 -12.52 19.93
C SER A 99 26.39 -11.55 19.37
N ALA A 100 26.18 -11.02 18.16
CA ALA A 100 27.00 -9.94 17.60
C ALA A 100 26.17 -9.11 16.60
N PRO A 101 26.38 -7.77 16.53
CA PRO A 101 25.77 -6.94 15.50
C PRO A 101 26.38 -7.21 14.13
N GLU A 102 25.77 -6.71 13.06
CA GLU A 102 26.39 -6.72 11.74
C GLU A 102 27.44 -5.59 11.62
N THR A 103 27.19 -4.45 12.29
CA THR A 103 28.09 -3.29 12.34
C THR A 103 29.54 -3.66 12.67
N GLY A 104 30.47 -3.21 11.82
CA GLY A 104 31.89 -3.14 12.19
C GLY A 104 32.68 -4.45 12.15
N LEU A 105 32.18 -5.49 11.46
CA LEU A 105 32.83 -6.79 11.26
C LEU A 105 33.23 -7.49 12.58
N PRO A 106 32.30 -7.78 13.49
CA PRO A 106 32.62 -8.39 14.76
C PRO A 106 33.20 -9.80 14.60
N LEU A 107 34.27 -10.02 15.36
CA LEU A 107 35.07 -11.24 15.30
C LEU A 107 34.60 -12.23 16.36
N ILE A 108 34.14 -13.40 15.92
CA ILE A 108 33.79 -14.52 16.80
C ILE A 108 34.94 -15.53 16.75
N VAL A 109 35.51 -15.87 17.90
CA VAL A 109 36.50 -16.95 18.00
C VAL A 109 35.78 -18.25 18.32
N VAL A 110 35.71 -19.14 17.34
CA VAL A 110 35.09 -20.47 17.47
C VAL A 110 36.19 -21.44 17.92
N THR A 111 36.04 -22.01 19.12
CA THR A 111 37.09 -22.80 19.78
C THR A 111 36.60 -24.19 20.14
N ALA A 112 37.30 -25.19 19.60
CA ALA A 112 37.17 -26.59 19.96
C ALA A 112 38.13 -26.90 21.11
N THR A 113 37.60 -27.26 22.29
CA THR A 113 38.37 -27.50 23.53
C THR A 113 38.23 -28.95 23.98
N ASN A 114 39.36 -29.58 24.29
CA ASN A 114 39.47 -30.96 24.74
C ASN A 114 39.61 -31.03 26.26
N ASP A 115 39.07 -32.09 26.87
CA ASP A 115 39.23 -32.39 28.30
C ASP A 115 40.70 -32.67 28.70
N VAL A 116 41.51 -33.20 27.78
CA VAL A 116 42.96 -33.38 27.92
C VAL A 116 43.70 -33.00 26.63
N PRO A 117 45.02 -32.67 26.69
CA PRO A 117 45.83 -32.46 25.50
C PRO A 117 45.81 -33.65 24.54
N VAL A 118 45.79 -33.39 23.23
CA VAL A 118 45.81 -34.44 22.21
C VAL A 118 47.20 -35.05 22.03
N ILE A 119 47.24 -36.26 21.48
CA ILE A 119 48.47 -36.96 21.08
C ILE A 119 48.48 -37.07 19.55
N GLY A 120 49.51 -36.50 18.94
CA GLY A 120 49.55 -36.20 17.51
C GLY A 120 48.60 -35.05 17.15
N ASP A 121 48.82 -34.42 15.99
CA ASP A 121 47.91 -33.41 15.46
C ASP A 121 46.53 -34.04 15.20
N GLN A 122 45.47 -33.39 15.70
CA GLN A 122 44.08 -33.77 15.54
C GLN A 122 43.30 -32.63 14.86
N TYR A 123 42.11 -32.93 14.35
CA TYR A 123 41.19 -31.94 13.80
C TYR A 123 39.73 -32.33 14.05
N VAL A 124 38.84 -31.35 13.92
CA VAL A 124 37.39 -31.53 13.87
C VAL A 124 36.81 -30.52 12.87
N PHE A 125 35.75 -30.88 12.15
CA PHE A 125 35.11 -29.97 11.22
C PHE A 125 34.03 -29.14 11.91
N LEU A 126 33.85 -27.91 11.43
CA LEU A 126 32.74 -27.02 11.76
C LEU A 126 31.73 -27.03 10.61
N ASP A 127 30.46 -27.20 10.94
CA ASP A 127 29.32 -26.87 10.08
C ASP A 127 28.69 -25.54 10.52
N VAL A 128 28.11 -24.81 9.57
CA VAL A 128 27.34 -23.59 9.83
C VAL A 128 26.00 -23.73 9.14
N SER A 129 24.94 -23.75 9.94
CA SER A 129 23.54 -23.78 9.50
C SER A 129 22.75 -22.78 10.34
N GLY A 130 21.44 -22.62 10.14
CA GLY A 130 20.71 -21.64 10.92
C GLY A 130 19.30 -21.32 10.44
N MET A 131 18.78 -20.21 10.96
CA MET A 131 17.53 -19.56 10.57
C MET A 131 17.81 -18.08 10.28
N GLY A 132 17.26 -17.55 9.20
CA GLY A 132 17.69 -16.27 8.61
C GLY A 132 18.84 -16.51 7.64
N ILE A 133 20.01 -16.81 8.22
CA ILE A 133 21.34 -16.75 7.59
C ILE A 133 21.43 -17.24 6.14
N THR A 134 22.25 -16.53 5.35
CA THR A 134 22.61 -16.82 3.97
C THR A 134 24.13 -16.98 3.81
N PHE A 135 24.71 -16.59 2.67
CA PHE A 135 26.16 -16.44 2.50
C PHE A 135 26.57 -14.95 2.44
N GLY A 136 25.63 -14.02 2.61
CA GLY A 136 25.88 -12.58 2.68
C GLY A 136 26.39 -12.17 4.06
N ASP A 137 25.62 -12.54 5.07
CA ASP A 137 25.68 -12.23 6.51
C ASP A 137 26.85 -12.85 7.31
N TYR A 138 27.54 -13.88 6.78
CA TYR A 138 28.76 -14.38 7.45
C TYR A 138 29.87 -14.92 6.53
N SER A 139 31.08 -14.96 7.07
CA SER A 139 32.21 -15.72 6.52
C SER A 139 33.05 -16.39 7.62
N VAL A 140 33.78 -17.47 7.29
CA VAL A 140 34.67 -18.18 8.22
C VAL A 140 36.09 -18.31 7.68
N SER A 141 37.10 -18.29 8.55
CA SER A 141 38.51 -18.48 8.16
C SER A 141 38.82 -19.90 7.65
N GLY A 142 37.90 -20.85 7.84
CA GLY A 142 37.99 -22.22 7.36
C GLY A 142 37.04 -23.15 8.15
N TYR A 143 36.65 -24.27 7.55
CA TYR A 143 35.71 -25.23 8.15
C TYR A 143 36.39 -26.38 8.92
N GLN A 144 37.72 -26.37 9.05
CA GLN A 144 38.48 -27.39 9.80
C GLN A 144 39.24 -26.73 10.95
N ILE A 145 38.93 -27.13 12.18
CA ILE A 145 39.61 -26.67 13.39
C ILE A 145 40.77 -27.63 13.69
N ASN A 146 41.99 -27.15 13.56
CA ASN A 146 43.21 -27.93 13.83
C ASN A 146 43.63 -27.78 15.30
N ILE A 147 43.98 -28.89 15.93
CA ILE A 147 44.47 -28.99 17.31
C ILE A 147 45.85 -29.65 17.25
N ALA A 148 46.91 -28.89 17.53
CA ALA A 148 48.28 -29.39 17.45
C ALA A 148 48.61 -30.40 18.57
N ASP A 149 49.56 -31.31 18.31
CA ASP A 149 50.09 -32.26 19.31
C ASP A 149 50.43 -31.57 20.65
N GLY A 150 50.01 -32.16 21.77
CA GLY A 150 50.18 -31.60 23.10
C GLY A 150 49.32 -30.36 23.42
N SER A 151 48.42 -29.94 22.53
CA SER A 151 47.47 -28.84 22.77
C SER A 151 46.10 -29.37 23.22
N SER A 152 45.41 -28.61 24.08
CA SER A 152 44.05 -28.91 24.54
C SER A 152 42.96 -28.11 23.81
N ALA A 153 43.31 -27.28 22.83
CA ALA A 153 42.35 -26.51 22.05
C ALA A 153 42.87 -26.15 20.65
N GLY A 154 41.94 -25.85 19.76
CA GLY A 154 42.16 -25.25 18.46
C GLY A 154 41.03 -24.26 18.14
N SER A 155 41.31 -23.23 17.35
CA SER A 155 40.33 -22.17 17.05
C SER A 155 40.35 -21.76 15.58
N ILE A 156 39.20 -21.28 15.11
CA ILE A 156 39.00 -20.58 13.84
C ILE A 156 38.23 -19.27 14.09
N LEU A 157 38.18 -18.42 13.08
CA LEU A 157 37.49 -17.13 13.13
C LEU A 157 36.20 -17.21 12.30
N PHE A 158 35.13 -16.67 12.86
CA PHE A 158 33.87 -16.40 12.18
C PHE A 158 33.68 -14.88 12.19
N TYR A 159 33.28 -14.33 11.05
CA TYR A 159 33.10 -12.91 10.81
C TYR A 159 31.65 -12.69 10.39
N VAL A 160 30.90 -11.92 11.18
CA VAL A 160 29.64 -11.34 10.70
C VAL A 160 29.96 -10.33 9.60
N GLN A 161 29.15 -10.29 8.54
CA GLN A 161 29.24 -9.26 7.50
C GLN A 161 28.16 -8.20 7.72
N ASP A 162 28.43 -6.99 7.24
CA ASP A 162 27.56 -5.81 7.33
C ASP A 162 27.02 -5.54 5.92
N ASP A 163 25.70 -5.50 5.71
CA ASP A 163 25.12 -5.13 4.43
C ASP A 163 24.09 -3.97 4.50
N LEU A 164 22.98 -4.04 3.76
CA LEU A 164 21.96 -2.98 3.64
C LEU A 164 20.54 -3.57 3.51
N LEU A 165 20.35 -4.87 3.79
CA LEU A 165 19.07 -5.55 3.76
C LEU A 165 18.41 -5.50 5.14
N VAL A 166 17.09 -5.36 5.17
CA VAL A 166 16.31 -5.43 6.41
C VAL A 166 15.81 -6.87 6.56
N GLU A 167 16.52 -7.68 7.34
CA GLU A 167 16.30 -9.13 7.44
C GLU A 167 15.95 -9.56 8.87
N GLY A 168 16.32 -8.75 9.87
CA GLY A 168 16.05 -8.96 11.29
C GLY A 168 17.04 -9.90 11.97
N ASN A 169 16.85 -10.16 13.27
CA ASN A 169 17.79 -10.99 14.03
C ASN A 169 17.82 -12.45 13.51
N GLU A 170 19.01 -12.89 13.11
CA GLU A 170 19.25 -14.24 12.60
C GLU A 170 19.92 -15.14 13.65
N VAL A 171 19.95 -16.46 13.39
CA VAL A 171 20.63 -17.42 14.27
C VAL A 171 21.50 -18.37 13.46
N ALA A 172 22.82 -18.22 13.61
CA ALA A 172 23.82 -19.16 13.12
C ALA A 172 24.08 -20.27 14.15
N THR A 173 23.66 -21.49 13.81
CA THR A 173 23.96 -22.73 14.53
C THR A 173 25.28 -23.32 14.04
N LEU A 174 26.27 -23.27 14.93
CA LEU A 174 27.64 -23.73 14.73
C LEU A 174 27.78 -25.14 15.33
N SER A 175 28.15 -26.14 14.52
CA SER A 175 28.17 -27.55 14.97
C SER A 175 29.46 -28.29 14.61
N LEU A 176 30.02 -29.02 15.58
CA LEU A 176 31.21 -29.86 15.39
C LEU A 176 30.86 -31.25 14.86
N TYR A 177 31.56 -31.70 13.82
CA TYR A 177 31.38 -33.03 13.22
C TYR A 177 32.70 -33.66 12.72
N ASP A 178 32.63 -34.96 12.40
CA ASP A 178 33.70 -35.78 11.83
C ASP A 178 35.12 -35.55 12.42
N PRO A 179 35.32 -35.79 13.74
CA PRO A 179 36.62 -35.64 14.38
C PRO A 179 37.63 -36.67 13.87
N SER A 180 38.92 -36.29 13.86
CA SER A 180 40.01 -37.16 13.45
C SER A 180 40.20 -38.39 14.34
N VAL A 181 40.83 -39.44 13.79
CA VAL A 181 41.08 -40.70 14.49
C VAL A 181 42.00 -40.48 15.70
N GLY A 182 41.41 -40.52 16.88
CA GLY A 182 42.08 -40.24 18.15
C GLY A 182 41.25 -39.31 19.04
N LEU A 183 40.41 -38.46 18.43
CA LEU A 183 39.52 -37.50 19.07
C LEU A 183 38.07 -38.03 19.11
N ALA A 184 37.29 -37.65 20.11
CA ALA A 184 35.87 -37.99 20.22
C ALA A 184 35.03 -36.73 20.49
N LEU A 185 33.82 -36.67 19.92
CA LEU A 185 32.86 -35.60 20.21
C LEU A 185 32.38 -35.67 21.67
N GLY A 186 32.38 -34.52 22.34
CA GLY A 186 31.91 -34.34 23.72
C GLY A 186 30.41 -34.04 23.84
N PRO A 187 29.93 -33.71 25.05
CA PRO A 187 28.52 -33.39 25.30
C PRO A 187 28.06 -32.05 24.70
N VAL A 188 28.96 -31.09 24.45
CA VAL A 188 28.62 -29.78 23.87
C VAL A 188 29.31 -29.67 22.52
N ILE A 189 28.58 -29.93 21.43
CA ILE A 189 29.10 -29.84 20.06
C ILE A 189 28.43 -28.76 19.22
N GLU A 190 27.38 -28.14 19.74
CA GLU A 190 26.54 -27.15 19.05
C GLU A 190 26.50 -25.86 19.87
N GLN A 191 26.57 -24.72 19.19
CA GLN A 191 26.43 -23.38 19.78
C GLN A 191 25.63 -22.50 18.82
N ASN A 192 24.71 -21.69 19.36
CA ASN A 192 23.99 -20.69 18.58
C ASN A 192 24.65 -19.33 18.78
N LEU A 193 24.91 -18.65 17.67
CA LEU A 193 25.28 -17.25 17.57
C LEU A 193 24.09 -16.49 16.99
N THR A 194 23.56 -15.51 17.71
CA THR A 194 22.60 -14.56 17.13
C THR A 194 23.35 -13.49 16.35
N ILE A 195 22.94 -13.24 15.11
CA ILE A 195 23.39 -12.09 14.32
C ILE A 195 22.32 -11.00 14.47
N ASN A 196 22.74 -9.76 14.76
CA ASN A 196 21.83 -8.65 15.03
C ASN A 196 21.90 -7.60 13.91
N ASP A 197 20.89 -7.62 13.03
CA ASP A 197 20.51 -6.56 12.08
C ASP A 197 20.57 -5.16 12.72
N ASN A 198 21.10 -4.18 11.98
CA ASN A 198 21.23 -2.79 12.43
C ASN A 198 20.39 -1.79 11.61
N GLU A 199 19.65 -2.28 10.63
CA GLU A 199 18.91 -1.50 9.67
C GLU A 199 17.58 -1.07 10.29
N ILE A 200 17.09 -1.79 11.31
CA ILE A 200 16.02 -1.36 12.20
C ILE A 200 16.58 -0.75 13.50
N CYS A 201 16.21 0.49 13.83
CA CYS A 201 16.70 1.18 15.03
C CYS A 201 15.62 1.90 15.86
N GLY A 202 16.00 2.33 17.08
CA GLY A 202 15.13 3.04 18.04
C GLY A 202 14.34 2.14 18.99
N GLY A 203 14.02 0.90 18.59
CA GLY A 203 13.13 0.05 19.36
C GLY A 203 11.66 0.53 19.32
N PRO A 204 10.72 -0.16 20.00
CA PRO A 204 9.32 0.26 20.09
C PRO A 204 9.08 1.64 20.72
N SER A 205 10.10 2.22 21.38
CA SER A 205 10.06 3.58 21.93
C SER A 205 10.46 4.67 20.94
N GLY A 206 10.95 4.30 19.75
CA GLY A 206 11.34 5.25 18.72
C GLY A 206 12.64 6.00 19.01
N ILE A 207 12.84 7.08 18.25
CA ILE A 207 14.00 7.97 18.33
C ILE A 207 13.53 9.41 18.53
N LEU A 208 14.05 10.04 19.58
CA LEU A 208 13.90 11.48 19.82
C LEU A 208 15.20 12.19 19.44
N ILE A 209 15.09 13.19 18.58
CA ILE A 209 16.12 14.18 18.26
C ILE A 209 15.64 15.52 18.82
N ASN A 210 16.15 15.89 20.00
CA ASN A 210 15.84 17.15 20.68
C ASN A 210 17.04 18.08 20.88
N THR A 211 18.19 17.77 20.29
CA THR A 211 19.37 18.65 20.26
C THR A 211 20.16 18.44 18.97
N GLN A 212 20.89 19.47 18.54
CA GLN A 212 21.87 19.37 17.46
C GLN A 212 22.97 18.35 17.76
N ALA A 213 23.29 18.12 19.04
CA ALA A 213 24.25 17.11 19.46
C ALA A 213 23.78 15.68 19.14
N GLN A 214 22.50 15.36 19.43
CA GLN A 214 21.91 14.07 19.06
C GLN A 214 21.77 13.92 17.55
N ALA A 215 21.32 14.97 16.84
CA ALA A 215 21.28 14.96 15.39
C ALA A 215 22.65 14.62 14.81
N ASN A 216 23.70 15.36 15.19
CA ASN A 216 25.08 15.10 14.73
C ASN A 216 25.57 13.70 15.07
N ALA A 217 25.15 13.14 16.21
CA ALA A 217 25.52 11.79 16.66
C ALA A 217 24.72 10.67 15.98
N PHE A 218 23.61 10.93 15.28
CA PHE A 218 22.66 9.92 14.80
C PHE A 218 23.34 8.70 14.15
N ARG A 219 24.22 8.90 13.16
CA ARG A 219 24.92 7.82 12.44
C ARG A 219 26.04 7.13 13.23
N SER A 220 26.43 7.66 14.39
CA SER A 220 27.31 6.99 15.36
C SER A 220 26.55 6.26 16.47
N THR A 221 25.32 6.69 16.78
CA THR A 221 24.41 6.05 17.73
C THR A 221 23.65 4.88 17.09
N TYR A 222 23.26 5.06 15.83
CA TYR A 222 22.56 4.10 14.99
C TYR A 222 23.30 3.95 13.65
N PRO A 223 24.44 3.23 13.61
CA PRO A 223 25.06 2.81 12.36
C PRO A 223 24.10 1.87 11.60
N GLY A 224 24.22 1.77 10.27
CA GLY A 224 23.31 0.98 9.43
C GLY A 224 21.94 1.63 9.21
N CYS A 225 21.21 1.89 10.30
CA CYS A 225 19.78 2.19 10.35
C CYS A 225 19.13 2.84 9.10
N LEU A 226 18.21 2.09 8.51
CA LEU A 226 17.36 2.47 7.38
C LEU A 226 15.90 2.66 7.81
N VAL A 227 15.45 2.05 8.91
CA VAL A 227 14.05 2.07 9.39
C VAL A 227 14.00 2.33 10.88
N VAL A 228 13.15 3.27 11.33
CA VAL A 228 12.88 3.47 12.76
C VAL A 228 11.74 2.54 13.19
N GLU A 229 11.95 1.69 14.20
CA GLU A 229 10.95 0.69 14.65
C GLU A 229 9.74 1.33 15.36
N GLY A 230 9.97 2.41 16.12
CA GLY A 230 8.93 3.21 16.75
C GLY A 230 8.76 4.56 16.05
N ASP A 231 8.40 5.57 16.83
CA ASP A 231 8.22 6.94 16.34
C ASP A 231 9.56 7.61 16.02
N LEU A 232 9.60 8.47 14.99
CA LEU A 232 10.69 9.43 14.79
C LEU A 232 10.21 10.82 15.20
N THR A 233 10.71 11.33 16.32
CA THR A 233 10.36 12.66 16.85
C THR A 233 11.55 13.61 16.73
N ILE A 234 11.33 14.76 16.08
CA ILE A 234 12.29 15.84 15.88
C ILE A 234 11.71 17.09 16.54
N ASN A 235 12.25 17.46 17.71
CA ASN A 235 11.66 18.47 18.60
C ASN A 235 12.69 19.15 19.52
N ASP A 236 13.01 20.42 19.23
CA ASP A 236 13.98 21.31 19.94
C ASP A 236 13.49 21.82 21.32
N ASP A 237 12.34 21.37 21.85
CA ASP A 237 11.81 21.74 23.20
C ASP A 237 12.50 20.97 24.34
N ASP A 238 13.84 21.04 24.42
CA ASP A 238 14.64 20.39 25.47
C ASP A 238 14.90 21.28 26.71
N GLY A 239 14.57 22.57 26.60
CA GLY A 239 14.76 23.59 27.63
C GLY A 239 16.21 24.09 27.81
N MET A 240 17.16 23.68 26.96
CA MET A 240 18.57 24.10 27.00
C MET A 240 18.88 25.21 25.99
N GLY A 241 18.02 25.44 25.00
CA GLY A 241 18.13 26.53 24.04
C GLY A 241 17.17 26.35 22.88
N THR A 242 17.54 26.88 21.73
CA THR A 242 16.98 26.49 20.43
C THR A 242 18.18 26.27 19.51
N ASP A 243 18.60 25.03 19.32
CA ASP A 243 19.91 24.70 18.73
C ASP A 243 19.84 23.73 17.53
N LEU A 244 18.72 23.05 17.33
CA LEU A 244 18.51 22.08 16.25
C LEU A 244 18.29 22.77 14.88
N VAL A 245 19.39 23.18 14.26
CA VAL A 245 19.43 23.88 12.96
C VAL A 245 19.40 22.93 11.75
N SER A 246 19.96 21.72 11.90
CA SER A 246 20.06 20.70 10.85
C SER A 246 19.90 19.27 11.36
N ILE A 247 19.22 18.46 10.55
CA ILE A 247 19.06 17.01 10.68
C ILE A 247 19.74 16.25 9.52
N ASP A 248 20.74 16.85 8.86
CA ASP A 248 21.35 16.29 7.64
C ASP A 248 21.87 14.84 7.82
N SER A 249 22.27 14.46 9.04
CA SER A 249 22.74 13.12 9.44
C SER A 249 21.68 12.00 9.36
N LEU A 250 20.39 12.34 9.33
CA LEU A 250 19.28 11.38 9.17
C LEU A 250 19.18 10.85 7.72
N TYR A 251 20.07 11.29 6.81
CA TYR A 251 20.13 10.85 5.42
C TYR A 251 20.04 9.33 5.29
N GLY A 252 19.28 8.84 4.31
CA GLY A 252 19.19 7.40 4.03
C GLY A 252 18.19 6.61 4.87
N LEU A 253 17.46 7.25 5.80
CA LEU A 253 16.24 6.64 6.34
C LEU A 253 15.21 6.42 5.21
N THR A 254 14.56 5.27 5.26
CA THR A 254 13.61 4.75 4.25
C THR A 254 12.21 4.51 4.81
N GLY A 255 12.08 4.32 6.13
CA GLY A 255 10.80 4.11 6.78
C GLY A 255 10.78 4.51 8.26
N VAL A 256 9.59 4.79 8.76
CA VAL A 256 9.28 4.93 10.18
C VAL A 256 8.08 4.06 10.46
N ASN A 257 8.22 3.04 11.31
CA ASN A 257 7.14 2.09 11.60
C ASN A 257 6.11 2.66 12.61
N GLY A 258 6.51 3.64 13.42
CA GLY A 258 5.61 4.47 14.23
C GLY A 258 5.20 5.77 13.53
N ALA A 259 4.93 6.81 14.32
CA ALA A 259 4.60 8.15 13.87
C ALA A 259 5.85 8.99 13.51
N LEU A 260 5.68 9.97 12.63
CA LEU A 260 6.69 10.99 12.32
C LEU A 260 6.27 12.35 12.89
N GLY A 261 6.95 12.77 13.95
CA GLY A 261 6.78 14.09 14.59
C GLY A 261 7.91 15.04 14.21
N ILE A 262 7.58 16.21 13.67
CA ILE A 262 8.52 17.29 13.36
C ILE A 262 7.93 18.58 13.92
N PHE A 263 8.22 18.90 15.18
CA PHE A 263 7.52 19.99 15.85
C PHE A 263 8.33 20.75 16.90
N PHE A 264 7.93 21.99 17.19
CA PHE A 264 8.67 22.95 18.03
C PHE A 264 10.14 23.12 17.62
N ASN A 265 10.43 23.19 16.31
CA ASN A 265 11.79 23.45 15.81
C ASN A 265 11.90 24.88 15.24
N PRO A 266 12.15 25.91 16.07
CA PRO A 266 12.10 27.31 15.65
C PRO A 266 13.31 27.74 14.81
N VAL A 267 14.38 26.94 14.76
CA VAL A 267 15.61 27.22 13.99
C VAL A 267 15.94 26.17 12.91
N LEU A 268 15.15 25.09 12.81
CA LEU A 268 15.34 24.05 11.79
C LEU A 268 15.00 24.59 10.40
N THR A 269 15.96 24.50 9.48
CA THR A 269 15.89 25.21 8.19
C THR A 269 15.25 24.43 7.05
N LYS A 270 15.35 23.10 7.06
CA LYS A 270 14.96 22.22 5.95
C LYS A 270 14.82 20.76 6.42
N LEU A 271 14.19 19.93 5.59
CA LEU A 271 13.91 18.52 5.88
C LEU A 271 14.61 17.53 4.92
N ASP A 272 15.51 18.01 4.05
CA ASP A 272 16.04 17.26 2.88
C ASP A 272 16.57 15.85 3.18
N SER A 273 17.06 15.57 4.39
CA SER A 273 17.59 14.26 4.78
C SER A 273 16.52 13.18 4.95
N LEU A 274 15.24 13.56 5.05
CA LEU A 274 14.10 12.66 5.15
C LEU A 274 13.58 12.21 3.77
N ASN A 275 14.17 12.69 2.67
CA ASN A 275 13.66 12.56 1.30
C ASN A 275 13.53 11.12 0.77
N ASN A 276 14.19 10.16 1.42
CA ASN A 276 14.15 8.74 1.09
C ASN A 276 13.08 7.97 1.90
N ILE A 277 12.42 8.59 2.90
CA ILE A 277 11.37 7.93 3.67
C ILE A 277 10.15 7.71 2.78
N THR A 278 9.84 6.45 2.48
CA THR A 278 8.72 6.07 1.59
C THR A 278 7.43 5.75 2.32
N GLN A 279 7.49 5.45 3.62
CA GLN A 279 6.36 5.03 4.44
C GLN A 279 6.48 5.52 5.90
N VAL A 280 5.34 5.92 6.47
CA VAL A 280 5.16 6.15 7.92
C VAL A 280 4.03 5.26 8.46
N GLY A 281 4.30 4.46 9.48
CA GLY A 281 3.38 3.45 10.04
C GLY A 281 2.39 3.98 11.08
N GLY A 282 2.42 5.28 11.37
CA GLY A 282 1.47 6.00 12.23
C GLY A 282 1.10 7.40 11.72
N ASP A 283 0.87 8.32 12.66
CA ASP A 283 0.55 9.73 12.37
C ASP A 283 1.76 10.49 11.79
N ILE A 284 1.49 11.55 11.03
CA ILE A 284 2.49 12.54 10.61
C ILE A 284 2.07 13.90 11.17
N SER A 285 2.91 14.49 12.01
CA SER A 285 2.61 15.75 12.72
C SER A 285 3.74 16.77 12.53
N ILE A 286 3.46 17.85 11.81
CA ILE A 286 4.42 18.90 11.47
C ILE A 286 3.91 20.24 11.99
N PHE A 287 4.43 20.72 13.13
CA PHE A 287 3.88 21.93 13.74
C PHE A 287 4.82 22.82 14.55
N ASP A 288 4.51 24.10 14.66
CA ASP A 288 5.33 25.09 15.39
C ASP A 288 6.80 25.12 14.89
N ASN A 289 7.02 24.91 13.58
CA ASN A 289 8.32 25.08 12.94
C ASN A 289 8.38 26.46 12.25
N ASN A 290 9.15 27.39 12.82
CA ASN A 290 9.08 28.82 12.44
C ASN A 290 9.82 29.19 11.15
N ILE A 291 10.72 28.34 10.64
CA ILE A 291 11.57 28.65 9.47
C ILE A 291 11.30 27.72 8.27
N ILE A 292 10.73 26.54 8.49
CA ILE A 292 10.44 25.59 7.41
C ILE A 292 9.42 26.21 6.44
N THR A 293 9.84 26.38 5.19
CA THR A 293 9.04 27.05 4.15
C THR A 293 8.21 26.10 3.28
N ASN A 294 8.62 24.83 3.22
CA ASN A 294 7.99 23.78 2.42
C ASN A 294 8.32 22.38 2.97
N LEU A 295 7.67 21.36 2.45
CA LEU A 295 7.80 19.96 2.89
C LEU A 295 8.67 19.11 1.94
N ALA A 296 9.55 19.69 1.11
CA ALA A 296 10.22 18.96 0.03
C ALA A 296 11.07 17.77 0.51
N GLY A 297 11.53 17.80 1.77
CA GLY A 297 12.16 16.66 2.43
C GLY A 297 11.28 15.43 2.63
N LEU A 298 9.98 15.50 2.34
CA LEU A 298 9.05 14.36 2.37
C LEU A 298 8.75 13.80 0.97
N SER A 299 9.49 14.22 -0.07
CA SER A 299 9.24 13.83 -1.47
C SER A 299 9.25 12.32 -1.75
N GLY A 300 9.88 11.51 -0.90
CA GLY A 300 9.86 10.05 -1.03
C GLY A 300 8.56 9.41 -0.57
N LEU A 301 7.73 10.11 0.23
CA LEU A 301 6.63 9.53 0.96
C LEU A 301 5.48 9.11 0.04
N THR A 302 5.13 7.83 0.06
CA THR A 302 4.08 7.23 -0.79
C THR A 302 2.89 6.70 0.01
N SER A 303 3.04 6.52 1.33
CA SER A 303 1.98 6.01 2.20
C SER A 303 2.15 6.44 3.65
N HIS A 304 1.02 6.63 4.33
CA HIS A 304 0.94 6.70 5.78
C HIS A 304 -0.33 5.98 6.28
N THR A 305 -0.38 5.61 7.56
CA THR A 305 -1.54 4.90 8.16
C THR A 305 -2.34 5.77 9.13
N GLY A 306 -1.73 6.83 9.69
CA GLY A 306 -2.37 7.70 10.66
C GLY A 306 -2.98 8.97 10.07
N THR A 307 -3.20 9.95 10.93
CA THR A 307 -3.59 11.32 10.60
C THR A 307 -2.39 12.11 10.07
N PHE A 308 -2.59 12.92 9.03
CA PHE A 308 -1.61 13.87 8.52
C PHE A 308 -1.98 15.28 9.03
N SER A 309 -1.14 15.90 9.86
CA SER A 309 -1.37 17.23 10.44
C SER A 309 -0.22 18.19 10.17
N VAL A 310 -0.53 19.35 9.62
CA VAL A 310 0.42 20.45 9.35
C VAL A 310 -0.15 21.74 9.91
N TYR A 311 0.42 22.25 11.01
CA TYR A 311 -0.16 23.43 11.65
C TYR A 311 0.80 24.35 12.40
N ASN A 312 0.40 25.61 12.65
CA ASN A 312 1.22 26.64 13.31
C ASN A 312 2.60 26.90 12.64
N ASN A 313 2.84 26.48 11.39
CA ASN A 313 4.15 26.68 10.75
C ASN A 313 4.19 28.06 10.07
N THR A 314 4.69 29.06 10.80
CA THR A 314 4.56 30.49 10.43
C THR A 314 5.21 30.89 9.10
N ALA A 315 6.27 30.19 8.66
CA ALA A 315 6.95 30.44 7.38
C ALA A 315 6.54 29.49 6.24
N LEU A 316 5.72 28.46 6.53
CA LEU A 316 5.34 27.43 5.57
C LEU A 316 4.41 28.03 4.51
N ASN A 317 4.91 28.19 3.30
CA ASN A 317 4.18 28.79 2.18
C ASN A 317 3.71 27.79 1.12
N SER A 318 4.15 26.53 1.22
CA SER A 318 3.79 25.47 0.27
C SER A 318 3.82 24.08 0.92
N LEU A 319 2.89 23.21 0.52
CA LEU A 319 2.91 21.78 0.85
C LEU A 319 3.76 20.94 -0.12
N ASN A 320 4.52 21.57 -1.01
CA ASN A 320 5.41 20.88 -1.96
C ASN A 320 6.29 19.85 -1.23
N GLY A 321 6.20 18.60 -1.66
CA GLY A 321 6.85 17.44 -1.02
C GLY A 321 5.91 16.27 -0.77
N ILE A 322 4.61 16.52 -0.54
CA ILE A 322 3.63 15.44 -0.24
C ILE A 322 2.85 14.93 -1.47
N TYR A 323 3.24 15.36 -2.67
CA TYR A 323 2.54 15.09 -3.94
C TYR A 323 2.52 13.61 -4.35
N ASN A 324 3.28 12.74 -3.70
CA ASN A 324 3.27 11.29 -3.93
C ASN A 324 2.22 10.56 -3.07
N LEU A 325 1.54 11.24 -2.15
CA LEU A 325 0.41 10.71 -1.39
C LEU A 325 -0.90 10.83 -2.19
N THR A 326 -1.60 9.71 -2.37
CA THR A 326 -2.91 9.66 -3.05
C THR A 326 -4.09 9.47 -2.10
N THR A 327 -3.83 9.06 -0.86
CA THR A 327 -4.85 8.70 0.12
C THR A 327 -4.44 9.18 1.49
N PHE A 328 -5.37 9.85 2.18
CA PHE A 328 -5.21 10.31 3.55
C PHE A 328 -6.31 9.70 4.41
N ASN A 329 -6.03 9.48 5.69
CA ASN A 329 -7.08 9.18 6.66
C ASN A 329 -7.73 10.47 7.14
N ASN A 330 -7.14 11.16 8.11
CA ASN A 330 -7.49 12.55 8.39
C ASN A 330 -6.40 13.47 7.82
N LEU A 331 -6.79 14.62 7.27
CA LEU A 331 -5.88 15.65 6.78
C LEU A 331 -6.21 16.99 7.41
N ASN A 332 -5.34 17.47 8.30
CA ASN A 332 -5.49 18.72 9.04
C ASN A 332 -4.41 19.72 8.58
N ILE A 333 -4.82 20.85 8.00
CA ILE A 333 -3.93 21.92 7.53
C ILE A 333 -4.43 23.24 8.11
N TYR A 334 -3.85 23.69 9.23
CA TYR A 334 -4.38 24.87 9.92
C TYR A 334 -3.35 25.81 10.55
N ASN A 335 -3.70 27.08 10.73
CA ASN A 335 -2.80 28.10 11.30
C ASN A 335 -1.42 28.18 10.60
N ASN A 336 -1.35 27.98 9.28
CA ASN A 336 -0.12 28.22 8.51
C ASN A 336 -0.27 29.55 7.75
N PRO A 337 -0.05 30.72 8.40
CA PRO A 337 -0.44 32.01 7.85
C PRO A 337 0.29 32.38 6.57
N ALA A 338 1.46 31.81 6.29
CA ALA A 338 2.20 32.02 5.04
C ALA A 338 1.75 31.11 3.88
N LEU A 339 0.87 30.13 4.11
CA LEU A 339 0.47 29.13 3.12
C LEU A 339 -0.41 29.76 2.04
N ILE A 340 0.05 29.72 0.78
CA ILE A 340 -0.63 30.39 -0.34
C ILE A 340 -1.51 29.41 -1.13
N ASN A 341 -1.08 28.15 -1.25
CA ASN A 341 -1.74 27.13 -2.05
C ASN A 341 -1.62 25.72 -1.45
N LEU A 342 -2.49 24.82 -1.90
CA LEU A 342 -2.53 23.40 -1.52
C LEU A 342 -1.89 22.46 -2.57
N ASN A 343 -1.08 22.96 -3.51
CA ASN A 343 -0.68 22.22 -4.72
C ASN A 343 0.17 20.97 -4.44
N GLY A 344 0.71 20.82 -3.23
CA GLY A 344 1.30 19.56 -2.75
C GLY A 344 0.30 18.40 -2.65
N LEU A 345 -1.01 18.65 -2.69
CA LEU A 345 -2.08 17.65 -2.61
C LEU A 345 -2.64 17.21 -3.97
N ALA A 346 -2.14 17.70 -5.11
CA ALA A 346 -2.80 17.55 -6.41
C ALA A 346 -3.14 16.09 -6.85
N ASN A 347 -2.46 15.09 -6.28
CA ASN A 347 -2.71 13.66 -6.53
C ASN A 347 -3.58 12.98 -5.44
N ALA A 348 -4.09 13.72 -4.46
CA ALA A 348 -4.99 13.22 -3.42
C ALA A 348 -6.37 12.91 -4.01
N ASP A 349 -6.74 11.63 -4.02
CA ASP A 349 -8.00 11.12 -4.57
C ASP A 349 -9.04 10.89 -3.46
N ILE A 350 -8.60 10.33 -2.33
CA ILE A 350 -9.49 9.89 -1.24
C ILE A 350 -9.04 10.41 0.12
N ILE A 351 -9.97 11.02 0.86
CA ILE A 351 -9.83 11.30 2.30
C ILE A 351 -10.77 10.34 3.05
N ASN A 352 -10.24 9.29 3.71
CA ASN A 352 -11.07 8.27 4.39
C ASN A 352 -11.76 8.78 5.66
N GLY A 353 -11.28 9.88 6.23
CA GLY A 353 -11.78 10.54 7.44
C GLY A 353 -12.06 12.02 7.15
N SER A 354 -11.61 12.91 8.04
CA SER A 354 -11.91 14.34 7.95
C SER A 354 -10.88 15.12 7.14
N LEU A 355 -11.34 16.15 6.43
CA LEU A 355 -10.50 17.18 5.82
C LEU A 355 -10.75 18.52 6.53
N TYR A 356 -9.74 19.03 7.23
CA TYR A 356 -9.82 20.25 8.04
C TYR A 356 -8.80 21.29 7.57
N ILE A 357 -9.27 22.36 6.93
CA ILE A 357 -8.44 23.45 6.39
C ILE A 357 -8.86 24.76 7.08
N SER A 358 -8.03 25.27 8.01
CA SER A 358 -8.46 26.39 8.87
C SER A 358 -7.40 27.43 9.21
N GLY A 359 -7.74 28.72 9.24
CA GLY A 359 -6.81 29.75 9.75
C GLY A 359 -5.53 29.93 8.92
N ASN A 360 -5.56 29.63 7.62
CA ASN A 360 -4.42 29.84 6.73
C ASN A 360 -4.59 31.21 6.04
N ASP A 361 -4.14 32.27 6.73
CA ASP A 361 -4.45 33.68 6.40
C ASP A 361 -4.23 34.09 4.92
N ASN A 362 -3.17 33.59 4.27
CA ASN A 362 -2.84 33.90 2.87
C ASN A 362 -3.28 32.83 1.86
N LEU A 363 -4.08 31.83 2.26
CA LEU A 363 -4.53 30.76 1.38
C LEU A 363 -5.54 31.29 0.36
N ILE A 364 -5.16 31.27 -0.91
CA ILE A 364 -5.96 31.77 -2.04
C ILE A 364 -6.32 30.63 -3.02
N ASP A 365 -5.46 29.60 -3.12
CA ASP A 365 -5.52 28.56 -4.15
C ASP A 365 -5.67 27.16 -3.52
N ILE A 366 -6.85 26.57 -3.67
CA ILE A 366 -7.13 25.19 -3.24
C ILE A 366 -7.13 24.18 -4.40
N SER A 367 -6.54 24.52 -5.56
CA SER A 367 -6.54 23.65 -6.75
C SER A 367 -5.91 22.27 -6.52
N GLY A 368 -5.02 22.13 -5.54
CA GLY A 368 -4.52 20.84 -5.07
C GLY A 368 -5.61 19.87 -4.56
N LEU A 369 -6.84 20.31 -4.30
CA LEU A 369 -7.96 19.46 -3.89
C LEU A 369 -8.82 18.95 -5.06
N SER A 370 -8.50 19.32 -6.32
CA SER A 370 -9.37 19.06 -7.47
C SER A 370 -9.60 17.60 -7.82
N SER A 371 -8.75 16.71 -7.32
CA SER A 371 -8.83 15.26 -7.52
C SER A 371 -9.67 14.55 -6.44
N ILE A 372 -10.06 15.23 -5.35
CA ILE A 372 -10.73 14.59 -4.21
C ILE A 372 -12.17 14.25 -4.58
N SER A 373 -12.48 12.95 -4.61
CA SER A 373 -13.79 12.43 -4.98
C SER A 373 -14.77 12.31 -3.81
N SER A 374 -14.27 12.09 -2.60
CA SER A 374 -15.09 11.90 -1.39
C SER A 374 -14.33 12.22 -0.10
N VAL A 375 -15.08 12.64 0.93
CA VAL A 375 -14.59 12.83 2.30
C VAL A 375 -15.35 11.88 3.22
N GLY A 376 -14.63 10.96 3.87
CA GLY A 376 -15.18 9.84 4.63
C GLY A 376 -15.73 10.19 6.03
N SER A 377 -15.49 11.42 6.49
CA SER A 377 -16.09 12.03 7.68
C SER A 377 -16.49 13.48 7.33
N SER A 378 -16.12 14.48 8.14
CA SER A 378 -16.49 15.88 7.95
C SER A 378 -15.49 16.66 7.07
N LEU A 379 -16.00 17.59 6.26
CA LEU A 379 -15.21 18.57 5.52
C LEU A 379 -15.37 19.96 6.16
N THR A 380 -14.26 20.56 6.60
CA THR A 380 -14.23 21.93 7.12
C THR A 380 -13.24 22.78 6.34
N ILE A 381 -13.74 23.88 5.77
CA ILE A 381 -12.92 24.99 5.25
C ILE A 381 -13.34 26.23 6.03
N SER A 382 -12.52 26.67 6.99
CA SER A 382 -12.90 27.77 7.88
C SER A 382 -11.81 28.81 8.14
N SER A 383 -12.19 30.06 8.42
CA SER A 383 -11.23 31.11 8.80
C SER A 383 -10.06 31.29 7.82
N ASN A 384 -10.25 31.10 6.50
CA ASN A 384 -9.23 31.36 5.48
C ASN A 384 -9.57 32.70 4.78
N PRO A 385 -9.22 33.87 5.37
CA PRO A 385 -9.75 35.17 4.95
C PRO A 385 -9.34 35.62 3.54
N ALA A 386 -8.28 35.07 2.95
CA ALA A 386 -7.86 35.37 1.57
C ALA A 386 -8.50 34.46 0.51
N LEU A 387 -9.24 33.41 0.91
CA LEU A 387 -9.85 32.45 -0.02
C LEU A 387 -11.07 33.08 -0.68
N THR A 388 -11.05 33.21 -2.01
CA THR A 388 -12.11 33.88 -2.79
C THR A 388 -13.09 32.93 -3.48
N THR A 389 -12.68 31.69 -3.75
CA THR A 389 -13.51 30.67 -4.37
C THR A 389 -13.10 29.29 -3.87
N ILE A 390 -13.98 28.31 -4.07
CA ILE A 390 -13.71 26.89 -3.90
C ILE A 390 -14.06 26.07 -5.15
N GLN A 391 -14.20 26.74 -6.32
CA GLN A 391 -14.62 26.15 -7.59
C GLN A 391 -13.81 24.90 -8.00
N GLU A 392 -12.58 24.76 -7.51
CA GLU A 392 -11.66 23.69 -7.86
C GLU A 392 -12.08 22.31 -7.33
N LEU A 393 -12.99 22.22 -6.34
CA LEU A 393 -13.52 20.96 -5.77
C LEU A 393 -14.42 20.14 -6.75
N THR A 394 -14.20 20.29 -8.05
CA THR A 394 -15.01 19.77 -9.18
C THR A 394 -15.27 18.26 -9.21
N GLN A 395 -14.65 17.45 -8.36
CA GLN A 395 -14.86 16.00 -8.31
C GLN A 395 -15.54 15.52 -7.01
N LEU A 396 -15.81 16.40 -6.05
CA LEU A 396 -16.33 16.01 -4.73
C LEU A 396 -17.81 15.58 -4.83
N ILE A 397 -18.06 14.28 -4.69
CA ILE A 397 -19.40 13.66 -4.83
C ILE A 397 -20.10 13.48 -3.47
N SER A 398 -19.36 13.23 -2.37
CA SER A 398 -19.98 13.00 -1.06
C SER A 398 -19.13 13.46 0.13
N VAL A 399 -19.83 13.92 1.18
CA VAL A 399 -19.30 14.15 2.53
C VAL A 399 -20.07 13.26 3.50
N ASN A 400 -19.39 12.28 4.10
CA ASN A 400 -20.06 11.23 4.87
C ASN A 400 -20.50 11.65 6.28
N GLU A 401 -20.12 12.85 6.75
CA GLU A 401 -20.69 13.49 7.93
C GLU A 401 -21.20 14.91 7.58
N SER A 402 -20.57 15.97 8.08
CA SER A 402 -21.02 17.35 7.95
C SER A 402 -20.07 18.20 7.10
N LEU A 403 -20.63 19.20 6.40
CA LEU A 403 -19.90 20.17 5.59
C LEU A 403 -19.94 21.56 6.26
N PHE A 404 -18.77 22.09 6.60
CA PHE A 404 -18.60 23.38 7.27
C PHE A 404 -17.79 24.34 6.38
N ILE A 405 -18.42 25.43 5.95
CA ILE A 405 -17.77 26.53 5.23
C ILE A 405 -17.99 27.80 6.05
N THR A 406 -17.03 28.17 6.91
CA THR A 406 -17.25 29.27 7.89
C THR A 406 -16.15 30.33 7.93
N ASP A 407 -16.49 31.56 8.24
CA ASP A 407 -15.51 32.63 8.53
C ASP A 407 -14.54 32.94 7.36
N ASN A 408 -14.81 32.48 6.13
CA ASN A 408 -13.97 32.77 4.96
C ASN A 408 -14.41 34.12 4.37
N ALA A 409 -13.94 35.21 4.98
CA ALA A 409 -14.48 36.56 4.78
C ALA A 409 -14.47 37.07 3.32
N SER A 410 -13.56 36.57 2.47
CA SER A 410 -13.48 36.94 1.04
C SER A 410 -14.11 35.93 0.08
N LEU A 411 -14.70 34.84 0.57
CA LEU A 411 -15.26 33.78 -0.28
C LEU A 411 -16.51 34.30 -1.01
N GLU A 412 -16.47 34.39 -2.34
CA GLU A 412 -17.54 35.00 -3.16
C GLU A 412 -18.57 33.96 -3.64
N ASN A 413 -18.15 32.71 -3.86
CA ASN A 413 -18.98 31.62 -4.37
C ASN A 413 -18.62 30.25 -3.76
N VAL A 414 -19.58 29.32 -3.79
CA VAL A 414 -19.40 27.90 -3.41
C VAL A 414 -19.51 26.94 -4.60
N ASN A 415 -19.05 27.37 -5.78
CA ASN A 415 -19.24 26.63 -7.05
C ASN A 415 -18.49 25.28 -7.13
N GLY A 416 -17.62 24.97 -6.16
CA GLY A 416 -16.95 23.68 -6.07
C GLY A 416 -17.89 22.49 -5.89
N PHE A 417 -19.09 22.71 -5.34
CA PHE A 417 -20.02 21.64 -4.99
C PHE A 417 -20.97 21.20 -6.12
N LEU A 418 -20.75 21.66 -7.37
CA LEU A 418 -21.61 21.35 -8.53
C LEU A 418 -21.83 19.85 -8.81
N PHE A 419 -20.99 18.97 -8.26
CA PHE A 419 -21.09 17.51 -8.39
C PHE A 419 -21.35 16.79 -7.05
N LEU A 420 -21.55 17.55 -5.96
CA LEU A 420 -21.88 17.01 -4.64
C LEU A 420 -23.31 16.43 -4.69
N GLU A 421 -23.44 15.14 -4.37
CA GLU A 421 -24.71 14.41 -4.36
C GLU A 421 -25.27 14.26 -2.94
N SER A 422 -24.40 14.22 -1.90
CA SER A 422 -24.85 13.95 -0.53
C SER A 422 -23.95 14.49 0.60
N ILE A 423 -24.59 14.81 1.72
CA ILE A 423 -24.02 15.16 3.03
C ILE A 423 -24.81 14.36 4.08
N SER A 424 -24.20 13.40 4.78
CA SER A 424 -24.97 12.52 5.68
C SER A 424 -25.57 13.23 6.89
N LEU A 425 -24.96 14.31 7.34
CA LEU A 425 -25.36 15.09 8.52
C LEU A 425 -25.61 16.55 8.14
N ASP A 426 -24.93 17.51 8.77
CA ASP A 426 -25.28 18.94 8.69
C ASP A 426 -24.53 19.67 7.56
N LEU A 427 -25.21 20.60 6.92
CA LEU A 427 -24.59 21.64 6.08
C LEU A 427 -24.59 22.96 6.84
N TYR A 428 -23.41 23.55 7.02
CA TYR A 428 -23.21 24.77 7.79
C TYR A 428 -22.35 25.78 7.01
N ILE A 429 -22.99 26.84 6.51
CA ILE A 429 -22.35 27.93 5.77
C ILE A 429 -22.58 29.23 6.54
N ASP A 430 -21.58 29.66 7.32
CA ASP A 430 -21.74 30.77 8.26
C ASP A 430 -20.63 31.82 8.19
N ASN A 431 -20.97 33.10 8.33
CA ASN A 431 -20.00 34.19 8.46
C ASN A 431 -19.02 34.36 7.26
N ASN A 432 -19.43 33.99 6.04
CA ASN A 432 -18.66 34.24 4.81
C ASN A 432 -19.10 35.59 4.21
N GLY A 433 -18.49 36.68 4.69
CA GLY A 433 -18.95 38.05 4.45
C GLY A 433 -18.96 38.58 3.01
N ALA A 434 -18.42 37.83 2.04
CA ALA A 434 -18.48 38.14 0.60
C ALA A 434 -19.38 37.15 -0.19
N LEU A 435 -19.92 36.11 0.44
CA LEU A 435 -20.55 35.00 -0.25
C LEU A 435 -21.93 35.38 -0.79
N THR A 436 -22.05 35.41 -2.12
CA THR A 436 -23.28 35.79 -2.83
C THR A 436 -23.75 34.73 -3.83
N GLU A 437 -22.88 33.87 -4.34
CA GLU A 437 -23.24 32.82 -5.31
C GLU A 437 -23.24 31.41 -4.70
N TYR A 438 -24.42 30.79 -4.66
CA TYR A 438 -24.67 29.50 -3.99
C TYR A 438 -24.80 28.32 -4.96
N CYS A 439 -24.31 28.47 -6.19
CA CYS A 439 -24.76 27.66 -7.32
C CYS A 439 -24.19 26.24 -7.36
N GLY A 440 -23.03 26.02 -6.73
CA GLY A 440 -22.57 24.67 -6.44
C GLY A 440 -23.53 23.87 -5.57
N LEU A 441 -24.40 24.48 -4.76
CA LEU A 441 -25.35 23.74 -3.92
C LEU A 441 -26.63 23.34 -4.64
N ASN A 442 -26.86 23.77 -5.88
CA ASN A 442 -28.12 23.49 -6.58
C ASN A 442 -28.49 22.00 -6.65
N PRO A 443 -27.56 21.04 -6.94
CA PRO A 443 -27.90 19.61 -7.01
C PRO A 443 -28.45 19.06 -5.69
N ILE A 444 -27.77 19.32 -4.56
CA ILE A 444 -28.25 18.85 -3.25
C ILE A 444 -29.52 19.59 -2.82
N MET A 445 -29.62 20.90 -3.09
CA MET A 445 -30.82 21.68 -2.71
C MET A 445 -32.06 21.29 -3.52
N ASP A 446 -31.91 20.94 -4.80
CA ASP A 446 -33.01 20.40 -5.60
C ASP A 446 -33.49 19.04 -5.08
N SER A 447 -32.56 18.17 -4.65
CA SER A 447 -32.91 16.92 -3.95
C SER A 447 -33.69 17.20 -2.65
N GLU A 448 -33.30 18.21 -1.88
CA GLU A 448 -34.00 18.60 -0.65
C GLU A 448 -35.39 19.18 -0.90
N VAL A 449 -35.54 20.09 -1.88
CA VAL A 449 -36.80 20.82 -2.14
C VAL A 449 -37.77 20.00 -2.99
N ASN A 450 -37.29 19.35 -4.05
CA ASN A 450 -38.11 18.73 -5.08
C ASN A 450 -38.09 17.19 -5.08
N MET A 451 -37.05 16.54 -4.54
CA MET A 451 -36.95 15.07 -4.51
C MET A 451 -37.26 14.43 -3.15
N GLY A 452 -37.52 15.23 -2.11
CA GLY A 452 -38.09 14.78 -0.85
C GLY A 452 -37.13 14.63 0.33
N GLY A 453 -36.01 15.36 0.34
CA GLY A 453 -35.13 15.48 1.52
C GLY A 453 -34.17 14.30 1.68
N THR A 454 -33.44 13.97 0.61
CA THR A 454 -32.58 12.77 0.55
C THR A 454 -31.08 13.03 0.38
N ALA A 455 -30.65 14.28 0.13
CA ALA A 455 -29.24 14.62 -0.05
C ALA A 455 -28.57 15.08 1.26
N ILE A 456 -29.31 15.74 2.16
CA ILE A 456 -28.78 16.25 3.43
C ILE A 456 -29.51 15.58 4.59
N GLY A 457 -28.82 14.72 5.34
CA GLY A 457 -29.45 13.93 6.41
C GLY A 457 -29.70 14.69 7.73
N GLY A 458 -29.06 15.85 7.92
CA GLY A 458 -29.13 16.68 9.10
C GLY A 458 -29.75 18.07 8.85
N THR A 459 -29.18 19.10 9.47
CA THR A 459 -29.68 20.47 9.38
C THR A 459 -28.96 21.28 8.30
N ILE A 460 -29.69 22.18 7.65
CA ILE A 460 -29.14 23.18 6.73
C ILE A 460 -29.12 24.51 7.46
N THR A 461 -27.93 25.07 7.67
CA THR A 461 -27.73 26.41 8.22
C THR A 461 -26.95 27.26 7.23
N ILE A 462 -27.58 28.33 6.73
CA ILE A 462 -26.94 29.36 5.92
C ILE A 462 -27.24 30.70 6.61
N THR A 463 -26.23 31.29 7.27
CA THR A 463 -26.40 32.48 8.11
C THR A 463 -25.19 33.42 8.09
N ASN A 464 -25.40 34.70 8.34
CA ASN A 464 -24.33 35.70 8.50
C ASN A 464 -23.42 35.87 7.26
N ASN A 465 -23.87 35.44 6.07
CA ASN A 465 -23.15 35.65 4.80
C ASN A 465 -23.56 36.97 4.15
N ALA A 466 -23.03 37.30 2.95
CA ALA A 466 -23.48 38.50 2.23
C ALA A 466 -24.94 38.37 1.73
N VAL A 467 -25.38 37.16 1.41
CA VAL A 467 -26.78 36.78 1.18
C VAL A 467 -27.03 35.44 1.87
N ASP A 468 -28.10 35.32 2.66
CA ASP A 468 -28.51 34.07 3.32
C ASP A 468 -29.79 33.49 2.67
N PRO A 469 -29.68 32.79 1.51
CA PRO A 469 -30.84 32.23 0.82
C PRO A 469 -31.40 30.99 1.56
N SER A 470 -32.73 30.80 1.47
CA SER A 470 -33.32 29.50 1.84
C SER A 470 -32.99 28.43 0.78
N PRO A 471 -33.10 27.11 1.09
CA PRO A 471 -33.00 26.06 0.07
C PRO A 471 -33.93 26.30 -1.13
N SER A 472 -35.15 26.77 -0.89
CA SER A 472 -36.09 27.16 -1.95
C SER A 472 -35.67 28.39 -2.75
N ASP A 473 -34.87 29.31 -2.20
CA ASP A 473 -34.31 30.43 -2.96
C ASP A 473 -33.15 29.98 -3.84
N ILE A 474 -32.32 29.04 -3.39
CA ILE A 474 -31.27 28.44 -4.21
C ILE A 474 -31.87 27.74 -5.44
N VAL A 475 -32.97 27.00 -5.24
CA VAL A 475 -33.64 26.21 -6.29
C VAL A 475 -34.59 27.03 -7.18
N MET A 476 -35.43 27.91 -6.60
CA MET A 476 -36.46 28.64 -7.36
C MET A 476 -36.09 30.09 -7.72
N ASN A 477 -35.13 30.71 -7.03
CA ASN A 477 -34.70 32.10 -7.26
C ASN A 477 -33.20 32.19 -7.63
N GLY A 478 -32.56 31.07 -7.99
CA GLY A 478 -31.11 30.95 -8.06
C GLY A 478 -30.45 31.89 -9.08
N ALA A 479 -29.32 32.49 -8.66
CA ALA A 479 -28.35 33.11 -9.57
C ALA A 479 -27.52 32.04 -10.32
N CYS A 480 -28.13 30.89 -10.61
CA CYS A 480 -27.47 29.62 -10.82
C CYS A 480 -27.87 29.05 -12.17
N GLY A 481 -26.95 29.19 -13.12
CA GLY A 481 -27.23 29.04 -14.52
C GLY A 481 -26.32 29.90 -15.37
N SER A 482 -25.82 29.29 -16.45
CA SER A 482 -25.05 29.93 -17.52
C SER A 482 -25.95 30.74 -18.47
N LEU A 483 -27.24 30.87 -18.15
CA LEU A 483 -28.26 31.66 -18.84
C LEU A 483 -28.89 32.65 -17.86
N GLN A 484 -29.24 33.85 -18.32
CA GLN A 484 -29.93 34.86 -17.51
C GLN A 484 -31.04 35.56 -18.31
N ASN A 485 -32.18 35.80 -17.66
CA ASN A 485 -33.19 36.73 -18.17
C ASN A 485 -32.76 38.16 -17.84
N GLU A 486 -32.44 38.95 -18.87
CA GLU A 486 -31.92 40.32 -18.76
C GLU A 486 -32.89 41.28 -18.03
N ARG A 487 -34.20 41.00 -18.09
CA ARG A 487 -35.23 41.85 -17.47
C ARG A 487 -35.44 41.53 -15.99
N THR A 488 -35.45 40.24 -15.62
CA THR A 488 -35.70 39.82 -14.23
C THR A 488 -34.42 39.64 -13.41
N GLY A 489 -33.28 39.44 -14.07
CA GLY A 489 -31.99 39.09 -13.46
C GLY A 489 -31.87 37.61 -13.07
N GLN A 490 -32.94 36.83 -13.23
CA GLN A 490 -33.00 35.41 -12.87
C GLN A 490 -32.12 34.57 -13.80
N ARG A 491 -31.41 33.58 -13.25
CA ARG A 491 -30.54 32.68 -14.01
C ARG A 491 -31.13 31.26 -14.06
N TYR A 492 -30.75 30.49 -15.07
CA TYR A 492 -31.30 29.15 -15.34
C TYR A 492 -30.19 28.18 -15.78
N THR A 493 -30.20 26.98 -15.22
CA THR A 493 -29.25 25.90 -15.57
C THR A 493 -29.56 25.22 -16.90
N SER A 494 -30.78 25.35 -17.41
CA SER A 494 -31.18 24.85 -18.73
C SER A 494 -31.86 25.94 -19.57
N LEU A 495 -31.67 25.87 -20.89
CA LEU A 495 -32.37 26.79 -21.81
C LEU A 495 -33.88 26.55 -21.84
N GLN A 496 -34.33 25.34 -21.53
CA GLN A 496 -35.76 25.03 -21.50
C GLN A 496 -36.46 25.76 -20.34
N ASP A 497 -35.83 25.83 -19.17
CA ASP A 497 -36.42 26.49 -18.00
C ASP A 497 -36.41 28.02 -18.16
N ALA A 498 -35.33 28.59 -18.72
CA ALA A 498 -35.29 29.99 -19.11
C ALA A 498 -36.41 30.39 -20.09
N ILE A 499 -36.74 29.48 -21.02
CA ILE A 499 -37.82 29.66 -22.00
C ILE A 499 -39.21 29.50 -21.35
N ASN A 500 -39.36 28.55 -20.42
CA ASN A 500 -40.64 28.28 -19.75
C ASN A 500 -41.11 29.44 -18.86
N ASP A 501 -40.17 30.18 -18.28
CA ASP A 501 -40.42 31.26 -17.33
C ASP A 501 -40.42 32.67 -17.97
N ALA A 502 -39.91 32.80 -19.20
CA ALA A 502 -39.88 34.06 -19.95
C ALA A 502 -41.31 34.58 -20.26
N ASP A 503 -41.60 35.85 -19.91
CA ASP A 503 -42.90 36.47 -20.17
C ASP A 503 -43.12 36.70 -21.69
N PRO A 504 -44.06 35.97 -22.34
CA PRO A 504 -44.29 36.09 -23.78
C PRO A 504 -44.93 37.44 -24.19
N MET A 505 -45.44 38.19 -23.21
CA MET A 505 -46.05 39.51 -23.38
C MET A 505 -45.12 40.66 -22.92
N GLY A 506 -44.13 40.35 -22.08
CA GLY A 506 -43.17 41.29 -21.51
C GLY A 506 -41.99 41.63 -22.42
N GLY A 507 -41.61 40.70 -23.32
CA GLY A 507 -40.48 40.89 -24.25
C GLY A 507 -39.13 40.57 -23.63
N ASP A 508 -39.02 39.40 -23.01
CA ASP A 508 -37.85 38.98 -22.25
C ASP A 508 -36.67 38.63 -23.17
N THR A 509 -35.46 39.05 -22.76
CA THR A 509 -34.20 38.68 -23.39
C THR A 509 -33.53 37.61 -22.55
N ILE A 510 -33.21 36.45 -23.12
CA ILE A 510 -32.29 35.50 -22.47
C ILE A 510 -30.87 35.71 -23.02
N ILE A 511 -29.91 35.93 -22.13
CA ILE A 511 -28.47 36.08 -22.39
C ILE A 511 -27.70 34.87 -21.88
N PHE A 512 -26.58 34.55 -22.53
CA PHE A 512 -25.64 33.50 -22.11
C PHE A 512 -24.50 34.17 -21.35
N LEU A 513 -24.18 33.67 -20.16
CA LEU A 513 -23.15 34.22 -19.27
C LEU A 513 -21.79 33.52 -19.44
N ASP A 514 -21.82 32.22 -19.73
CA ASP A 514 -20.65 31.37 -19.94
C ASP A 514 -20.74 30.58 -21.27
N ASN A 515 -19.64 29.93 -21.66
CA ASN A 515 -19.65 28.97 -22.77
C ASN A 515 -20.38 27.69 -22.32
N ILE A 516 -21.57 27.44 -22.87
CA ILE A 516 -22.33 26.23 -22.59
C ILE A 516 -21.94 25.10 -23.56
N GLU A 517 -21.35 24.02 -23.04
CA GLU A 517 -21.37 22.70 -23.68
C GLU A 517 -22.43 21.82 -22.99
N GLU A 518 -23.56 21.58 -23.64
CA GLU A 518 -24.61 20.66 -23.17
C GLU A 518 -24.60 19.37 -24.00
N SER A 519 -24.56 18.22 -23.33
CA SER A 519 -24.60 16.91 -23.99
C SER A 519 -25.37 15.84 -23.21
N PHE A 520 -26.70 15.80 -23.33
CA PHE A 520 -27.43 14.58 -23.75
C PHE A 520 -28.92 14.86 -24.04
N VAL A 521 -29.58 13.97 -24.79
CA VAL A 521 -30.95 14.17 -25.30
C VAL A 521 -31.84 12.95 -25.06
N ALA A 522 -33.09 13.21 -24.69
CA ALA A 522 -34.23 12.34 -24.98
C ALA A 522 -35.51 13.17 -25.20
N TYR A 523 -36.16 13.01 -26.36
CA TYR A 523 -37.47 13.58 -26.74
C TYR A 523 -37.55 15.10 -27.01
N ASN A 524 -36.80 15.53 -28.03
CA ASN A 524 -37.09 16.63 -28.99
C ASN A 524 -37.54 18.01 -28.44
N SER A 525 -36.72 19.08 -28.45
CA SER A 525 -35.36 19.24 -28.99
C SER A 525 -34.75 20.61 -28.62
N VAL A 526 -33.48 20.66 -28.20
CA VAL A 526 -32.62 21.87 -28.14
C VAL A 526 -31.18 21.49 -28.52
N TYR A 527 -30.45 22.39 -29.20
CA TYR A 527 -28.99 22.37 -29.38
C TYR A 527 -28.45 23.79 -29.65
N VAL A 528 -27.51 24.25 -28.82
CA VAL A 528 -26.90 25.58 -28.89
C VAL A 528 -25.50 25.51 -29.50
N ASN A 529 -25.04 26.57 -30.17
CA ASN A 529 -23.60 26.83 -30.30
C ASN A 529 -23.30 28.32 -30.52
N SER A 530 -22.40 28.87 -29.71
CA SER A 530 -21.98 30.28 -29.79
C SER A 530 -20.82 30.48 -30.78
N ASN A 531 -20.64 31.69 -31.29
CA ASN A 531 -19.64 32.07 -32.30
C ASN A 531 -19.77 31.41 -33.70
N GLY A 532 -20.96 30.97 -34.15
CA GLY A 532 -21.08 30.39 -35.52
C GLY A 532 -22.44 30.17 -36.22
N PHE A 533 -23.60 30.18 -35.53
CA PHE A 533 -24.94 29.77 -36.05
C PHE A 533 -25.11 28.24 -36.31
N THR A 534 -26.26 27.55 -36.15
CA THR A 534 -27.50 27.73 -35.36
C THR A 534 -28.27 26.36 -35.27
N LEU A 535 -29.02 26.16 -34.18
CA LEU A 535 -30.06 25.12 -33.86
C LEU A 535 -30.91 24.52 -35.01
N THR A 536 -31.37 23.25 -34.90
CA THR A 536 -32.43 22.63 -35.77
C THR A 536 -33.26 21.51 -35.07
N ILE A 537 -34.50 21.32 -35.52
CA ILE A 537 -35.60 20.45 -35.03
C ILE A 537 -35.80 19.24 -36.01
N PRO A 538 -36.23 18.03 -35.57
CA PRO A 538 -36.19 16.78 -36.38
C PRO A 538 -37.32 16.61 -37.41
N ASP A 539 -37.29 15.69 -38.38
CA ASP A 539 -36.17 14.97 -39.04
C ASP A 539 -36.67 14.47 -40.41
N GLU A 540 -36.77 15.38 -41.40
CA GLU A 540 -36.75 15.09 -42.85
C GLU A 540 -36.63 16.44 -43.59
N ILE A 541 -35.49 16.72 -44.22
CA ILE A 541 -35.21 17.98 -44.94
C ILE A 541 -34.66 17.69 -46.34
N PRO A 542 -35.15 18.42 -47.35
CA PRO A 542 -34.27 18.93 -48.39
C PRO A 542 -34.39 20.45 -48.58
N ASP A 543 -33.22 21.10 -48.56
CA ASP A 543 -32.89 22.49 -48.92
C ASP A 543 -33.41 23.66 -48.06
N VAL A 544 -32.43 24.39 -47.50
CA VAL A 544 -32.59 25.54 -46.59
C VAL A 544 -32.26 26.85 -47.29
N SER A 545 -32.90 27.96 -46.91
CA SER A 545 -32.36 29.31 -47.11
C SER A 545 -32.96 30.30 -46.09
N PHE A 546 -32.22 30.53 -45.00
CA PHE A 546 -32.44 31.54 -43.94
C PHE A 546 -33.83 31.63 -43.27
N GLY A 547 -33.85 31.34 -41.95
CA GLY A 547 -34.60 32.17 -41.01
C GLY A 547 -36.07 31.82 -40.73
N ARG A 548 -36.43 30.54 -40.62
CA ARG A 548 -37.66 30.12 -39.91
C ARG A 548 -37.48 28.73 -39.29
N MET A 549 -37.90 28.57 -38.05
CA MET A 549 -38.19 27.30 -37.40
C MET A 549 -39.57 27.40 -36.77
N GLU A 550 -40.40 26.37 -36.96
CA GLU A 550 -41.74 26.27 -36.39
C GLU A 550 -41.72 25.19 -35.31
N ILE A 551 -42.10 25.57 -34.09
CA ILE A 551 -42.35 24.65 -32.97
C ILE A 551 -43.84 24.74 -32.64
N TYR A 552 -44.43 23.60 -32.27
CA TYR A 552 -45.84 23.51 -31.94
C TYR A 552 -46.19 24.28 -30.65
N HIS A 553 -47.25 25.09 -30.75
CA HIS A 553 -47.88 25.93 -29.71
C HIS A 553 -47.19 27.30 -29.46
N ASP A 554 -47.64 28.29 -30.23
CA ASP A 554 -47.73 29.74 -29.98
C ASP A 554 -46.47 30.55 -29.61
N VAL A 555 -45.29 29.94 -29.47
CA VAL A 555 -44.03 30.61 -29.12
C VAL A 555 -43.06 30.67 -30.30
N VAL A 556 -42.63 31.88 -30.71
CA VAL A 556 -41.65 32.09 -31.80
C VAL A 556 -40.34 32.65 -31.26
N PHE A 557 -39.23 31.95 -31.48
CA PHE A 557 -37.88 32.37 -31.10
C PHE A 557 -37.16 33.14 -32.22
N ILE A 558 -36.50 34.23 -31.86
CA ILE A 558 -35.69 35.08 -32.76
C ILE A 558 -34.31 35.27 -32.12
N TRP A 559 -33.23 35.00 -32.86
CA TRP A 559 -31.85 35.18 -32.37
C TRP A 559 -31.20 36.45 -32.93
N LEU A 560 -30.65 37.29 -32.05
CA LEU A 560 -29.96 38.52 -32.41
C LEU A 560 -28.73 38.75 -31.52
N GLY A 561 -27.52 38.69 -32.10
CA GLY A 561 -26.29 39.18 -31.48
C GLY A 561 -25.83 38.47 -30.21
N GLY A 562 -26.27 37.22 -29.98
CA GLY A 562 -26.05 36.46 -28.74
C GLY A 562 -27.33 36.23 -27.94
N ASN A 563 -28.37 37.03 -28.17
CA ASN A 563 -29.58 37.05 -27.36
C ASN A 563 -30.76 36.33 -28.04
N ILE A 564 -31.60 35.65 -27.25
CA ILE A 564 -32.85 35.02 -27.71
C ILE A 564 -34.05 35.90 -27.30
N ILE A 565 -34.98 36.13 -28.23
CA ILE A 565 -36.19 36.96 -28.08
C ILE A 565 -37.44 36.15 -28.46
N VAL A 566 -38.53 36.31 -27.72
CA VAL A 566 -39.81 35.58 -27.89
C VAL A 566 -40.92 36.48 -28.47
N ASN A 567 -41.76 35.99 -29.40
CA ASN A 567 -42.78 36.78 -30.12
C ASN A 567 -44.17 36.08 -30.28
N PRO A 568 -45.32 36.72 -29.93
CA PRO A 568 -46.65 36.09 -29.83
C PRO A 568 -47.61 36.23 -31.06
N ALA A 569 -47.17 36.00 -32.31
CA ALA A 569 -48.01 36.34 -33.51
C ALA A 569 -48.11 35.28 -34.66
N GLY A 570 -47.99 33.97 -34.42
CA GLY A 570 -48.02 32.90 -35.46
C GLY A 570 -49.36 32.13 -35.64
N TYR A 571 -49.53 31.39 -36.76
CA TYR A 571 -50.60 30.39 -37.01
C TYR A 571 -50.24 29.39 -38.15
N ILE A 572 -50.98 28.27 -38.30
CA ILE A 572 -50.62 27.07 -39.12
C ILE A 572 -51.79 26.53 -40.00
N GLU A 573 -51.48 25.90 -41.16
CA GLU A 573 -52.33 24.95 -41.93
C GLU A 573 -51.56 23.63 -42.22
N ASN A 574 -52.24 22.50 -42.51
CA ASN A 574 -51.66 21.13 -42.47
C ASN A 574 -51.89 20.29 -43.77
N ALA A 575 -50.91 19.46 -44.16
CA ALA A 575 -50.98 18.52 -45.29
C ALA A 575 -50.33 17.15 -44.94
N GLY A 576 -51.11 16.06 -45.01
CA GLY A 576 -50.71 14.74 -44.48
C GLY A 576 -50.27 13.68 -45.51
N THR A 577 -49.37 12.79 -45.09
CA THR A 577 -48.91 11.57 -45.82
C THR A 577 -48.85 10.38 -44.85
N LEU A 578 -48.92 9.13 -45.34
CA LEU A 578 -48.94 7.92 -44.51
C LEU A 578 -48.18 6.75 -45.14
N HIS A 579 -47.44 5.98 -44.32
CA HIS A 579 -46.47 4.97 -44.79
C HIS A 579 -46.94 3.52 -44.65
N ASN A 580 -46.63 2.71 -45.67
CA ASN A 580 -46.76 1.24 -45.73
C ASN A 580 -45.69 0.71 -46.69
N ASN A 581 -45.21 -0.53 -46.52
CA ASN A 581 -44.19 -1.16 -47.38
C ASN A 581 -44.68 -1.56 -48.80
N GLY A 582 -45.82 -1.00 -49.23
CA GLY A 582 -46.29 -1.01 -50.61
C GLY A 582 -47.07 0.28 -50.88
N THR A 583 -46.82 0.90 -52.04
CA THR A 583 -47.39 2.22 -52.35
C THR A 583 -48.89 2.13 -52.66
N ILE A 584 -49.69 2.84 -51.87
CA ILE A 584 -51.11 3.11 -52.14
C ILE A 584 -51.28 4.61 -52.20
N ILE A 585 -51.82 5.11 -53.31
CA ILE A 585 -52.11 6.54 -53.50
C ILE A 585 -53.63 6.73 -53.42
N TYR A 586 -54.06 7.59 -52.50
CA TYR A 586 -55.45 8.04 -52.43
C TYR A 586 -55.76 8.97 -53.60
N GLN A 587 -56.84 8.68 -54.32
CA GLN A 587 -57.27 9.42 -55.52
C GLN A 587 -58.52 10.29 -55.27
N GLY A 588 -59.00 10.37 -54.01
CA GLY A 588 -60.09 11.25 -53.59
C GLY A 588 -61.34 10.53 -53.05
N GLY A 589 -62.21 11.31 -52.39
CA GLY A 589 -63.33 10.83 -51.58
C GLY A 589 -63.61 11.76 -50.38
N THR A 590 -64.46 11.31 -49.46
CA THR A 590 -64.89 12.10 -48.28
C THR A 590 -64.76 11.29 -46.99
N GLY A 591 -63.57 11.33 -46.39
CA GLY A 591 -63.25 10.60 -45.17
C GLY A 591 -61.91 11.04 -44.58
N THR A 592 -61.60 10.53 -43.40
CA THR A 592 -60.42 10.92 -42.61
C THR A 592 -59.62 9.69 -42.19
N PHE A 593 -58.31 9.86 -42.04
CA PHE A 593 -57.45 8.89 -41.36
C PHE A 593 -57.40 9.21 -39.85
N ASP A 594 -57.31 8.18 -39.01
CA ASP A 594 -56.92 8.35 -37.61
C ASP A 594 -55.44 7.97 -37.39
N ASN A 595 -54.92 8.26 -36.19
CA ASN A 595 -53.52 7.97 -35.81
C ASN A 595 -53.15 6.48 -35.85
N GLY A 596 -54.11 5.57 -36.06
CA GLY A 596 -53.87 4.14 -36.29
C GLY A 596 -53.73 3.77 -37.78
N ALA A 597 -53.62 4.75 -38.68
CA ALA A 597 -53.65 4.59 -40.13
C ALA A 597 -54.97 4.08 -40.71
N ILE A 598 -56.07 4.10 -39.95
CA ILE A 598 -57.36 3.57 -40.40
C ILE A 598 -58.14 4.69 -41.11
N TYR A 599 -58.45 4.48 -42.39
CA TYR A 599 -59.35 5.36 -43.15
C TYR A 599 -60.81 5.10 -42.77
N LYS A 600 -61.56 6.17 -42.49
CA LYS A 600 -63.00 6.13 -42.20
C LYS A 600 -63.75 7.09 -43.13
N GLY A 601 -64.48 6.53 -44.09
CA GLY A 601 -65.29 7.26 -45.06
C GLY A 601 -65.40 6.52 -46.39
N THR A 602 -65.78 7.23 -47.45
CA THR A 602 -65.78 6.68 -48.83
C THR A 602 -64.58 7.22 -49.61
N GLY A 603 -63.96 6.41 -50.47
CA GLY A 603 -62.73 6.81 -51.16
C GLY A 603 -62.32 5.88 -52.30
N SER A 604 -61.53 6.41 -53.23
CA SER A 604 -60.91 5.65 -54.31
C SER A 604 -59.39 5.62 -54.13
N PHE A 605 -58.79 4.45 -54.29
CA PHE A 605 -57.37 4.20 -54.00
C PHE A 605 -56.74 3.40 -55.14
N GLN A 606 -55.48 3.72 -55.47
CA GLN A 606 -54.72 3.04 -56.51
C GLN A 606 -53.39 2.54 -55.95
N GLY A 607 -53.11 1.24 -56.09
CA GLY A 607 -51.91 0.60 -55.54
C GLY A 607 -51.98 -0.92 -55.58
N THR A 608 -51.00 -1.59 -54.97
CA THR A 608 -50.95 -3.05 -54.84
C THR A 608 -50.72 -3.42 -53.37
N ILE A 609 -51.49 -4.38 -52.84
CA ILE A 609 -51.45 -4.78 -51.42
C ILE A 609 -50.97 -6.23 -51.31
N PRO A 610 -49.84 -6.52 -50.65
CA PRO A 610 -49.53 -7.86 -50.17
C PRO A 610 -50.39 -8.15 -48.93
N ASN A 611 -51.47 -8.92 -49.10
CA ASN A 611 -52.38 -9.25 -48.01
C ASN A 611 -52.06 -10.63 -47.41
N TYR A 612 -51.70 -10.66 -46.11
CA TYR A 612 -51.49 -11.88 -45.32
C TYR A 612 -52.63 -12.17 -44.33
N GLY A 613 -53.73 -11.41 -44.36
CA GLY A 613 -54.92 -11.58 -43.53
C GLY A 613 -56.19 -11.95 -44.31
N SER A 614 -57.30 -12.17 -43.61
CA SER A 614 -58.60 -12.46 -44.23
C SER A 614 -59.49 -11.22 -44.29
N VAL A 615 -59.97 -10.89 -45.49
CA VAL A 615 -60.92 -9.78 -45.73
C VAL A 615 -62.34 -10.34 -45.72
N LYS A 616 -63.22 -9.81 -44.87
CA LYS A 616 -64.67 -10.08 -44.94
C LYS A 616 -65.35 -9.01 -45.81
N PRO A 617 -66.35 -9.36 -46.64
CA PRO A 617 -67.08 -8.35 -47.41
C PRO A 617 -68.03 -7.56 -46.50
N GLY A 618 -67.93 -6.22 -46.51
CA GLY A 618 -68.86 -5.36 -45.79
C GLY A 618 -68.27 -4.00 -45.41
N ASN A 619 -68.19 -3.11 -46.41
CA ASN A 619 -67.72 -1.70 -46.35
C ASN A 619 -66.25 -1.51 -45.96
#